data_AF-A0A7W3XZE7-F1
#
_entry.id   AF-A0A7W3XZE7-F1
#
_cell.length_a   1.000
_cell.length_b   1.000
_cell.length_c   1.000
_cell.angle_alpha   90.00
_cell.angle_beta   90.00
_cell.angle_gamma   90.00
#
_symmetry.space_group_name_H-M   'P 1'
#
loop_
_entity.id
_entity.type
_entity.pdbx_description
1 polymer ?
#
loop_
_entity_poly.entity_id
_entity_poly.type
_entity_poly.pdbx_seq_one_letter_code
_entity_poly.pdbx_strand_id
1 'polypeptide(L)'
;MGGSGVGGYRLVRADPSGPDDRALPVPDASQRVVVEHPGGPLLVLAGPGTGKTTTVVETVAERIRLGTDPERVLVLTFGRRAAVRLRDAMAARLARAAAAT
;
A
#
# COMPACT_ATOMS: atom_id res chain seq x y z
N MET A 1 -45.58 6.48 -12.65
CA MET A 1 -45.06 7.37 -11.58
C MET A 1 -44.78 6.46 -10.40
N GLY A 2 -43.59 6.29 -9.83
CA GLY A 2 -42.29 6.95 -9.78
C GLY A 2 -41.65 6.37 -8.49
N GLY A 3 -40.36 6.32 -8.23
CA GLY A 3 -39.15 6.61 -8.98
C GLY A 3 -38.05 5.70 -8.40
N SER A 4 -37.02 5.52 -9.21
CA SER A 4 -35.88 4.60 -9.05
C SER A 4 -35.05 4.81 -7.78
N GLY A 5 -34.37 3.73 -7.39
CA GLY A 5 -33.65 3.53 -6.14
C GLY A 5 -32.53 4.53 -5.85
N VAL A 6 -32.42 4.85 -4.56
CA VAL A 6 -31.24 5.51 -3.98
C VAL A 6 -30.29 4.41 -3.54
N GLY A 7 -29.21 4.23 -4.31
CA GLY A 7 -28.21 3.18 -4.11
C GLY A 7 -27.62 3.20 -2.71
N GLY A 8 -27.53 2.02 -2.09
CA GLY A 8 -27.01 1.82 -0.74
C GLY A 8 -25.51 2.06 -0.68
N TYR A 9 -25.09 3.29 -0.37
CA TYR A 9 -23.72 3.56 0.05
C TYR A 9 -23.64 3.65 1.57
N ARG A 10 -22.70 2.88 2.15
CA ARG A 10 -22.34 2.95 3.57
C ARG A 10 -20.99 3.64 3.71
N LEU A 11 -20.99 4.81 4.33
CA LEU A 11 -19.74 5.49 4.68
C LEU A 11 -19.09 4.76 5.85
N VAL A 12 -17.91 4.18 5.59
CA VAL A 12 -17.07 3.59 6.64
C VAL A 12 -16.03 4.63 7.02
N ARG A 13 -16.07 5.14 8.26
CA ARG A 13 -14.95 5.90 8.81
C ARG A 13 -13.77 4.95 8.96
N ALA A 14 -12.72 5.16 8.18
CA ALA A 14 -11.43 4.55 8.48
C ALA A 14 -10.92 5.19 9.77
N ASP A 15 -10.57 4.38 10.78
CA ASP A 15 -9.75 4.87 11.88
C ASP A 15 -8.38 5.25 11.28
N PRO A 16 -7.97 6.53 11.30
CA PRO A 16 -6.70 6.95 10.73
C PRO A 16 -5.49 6.60 11.63
N SER A 17 -5.72 5.82 12.68
CA SER A 17 -4.77 5.53 13.77
C SER A 17 -4.55 4.03 13.98
N GLY A 18 -5.46 3.18 13.49
CA GLY A 18 -5.29 1.73 13.51
C GLY A 18 -4.44 1.23 12.32
N PRO A 19 -3.85 0.02 12.41
CA PRO A 19 -3.34 -0.65 11.22
C PRO A 19 -4.49 -0.74 10.19
N ASP A 20 -4.19 -0.40 8.93
CA ASP A 20 -5.16 -0.60 7.85
C ASP A 20 -5.24 -2.11 7.59
N ASP A 21 -6.13 -2.78 8.34
CA ASP A 21 -6.37 -4.23 8.26
C ASP A 21 -7.10 -4.64 6.97
N ARG A 22 -7.48 -3.67 6.13
CA ARG A 22 -8.01 -3.96 4.80
C ARG A 22 -6.89 -4.54 3.96
N ALA A 23 -7.21 -5.60 3.23
CA ALA A 23 -6.31 -6.10 2.19
C ALA A 23 -5.91 -4.92 1.29
N LEU A 24 -4.61 -4.73 1.11
CA LEU A 24 -4.14 -3.69 0.19
C LEU A 24 -4.75 -3.96 -1.18
N PRO A 25 -5.31 -2.93 -1.85
CA PRO A 25 -5.89 -3.12 -3.16
C PRO A 25 -4.84 -3.63 -4.14
N VAL A 26 -5.26 -4.51 -5.04
CA VAL A 26 -4.39 -5.07 -6.08
C VAL A 26 -3.80 -3.93 -6.91
N PRO A 27 -2.46 -3.87 -7.11
CA PRO A 27 -1.83 -2.85 -7.92
C PRO A 27 -2.40 -2.80 -9.34
N ASP A 28 -2.76 -1.59 -9.79
CA ASP A 28 -3.10 -1.35 -11.18
C ASP A 28 -1.85 -1.47 -12.10
N ALA A 29 -2.05 -1.36 -13.41
CA ALA A 29 -0.97 -1.51 -14.38
C ALA A 29 0.19 -0.52 -14.16
N SER A 30 -0.11 0.73 -13.80
CA SER A 30 0.92 1.76 -13.58
C SER A 30 1.69 1.52 -12.28
N GLN A 31 1.00 1.09 -11.23
CA GLN A 31 1.62 0.73 -9.95
C GLN A 31 2.46 -0.54 -10.07
N ARG A 32 2.01 -1.51 -10.88
CA ARG A 32 2.74 -2.74 -11.15
C ARG A 32 4.10 -2.49 -11.80
N VAL A 33 4.17 -1.55 -12.76
CA VAL A 33 5.45 -1.13 -13.37
C VAL A 33 6.44 -0.61 -12.31
N VAL A 34 5.95 0.08 -11.27
CA VAL A 34 6.79 0.55 -10.16
C VAL A 34 7.24 -0.62 -9.27
N VAL A 35 6.32 -1.53 -8.94
CA VAL A 35 6.59 -2.70 -8.07
C VAL A 35 7.59 -3.65 -8.73
N GLU A 36 7.45 -3.90 -10.03
CA GLU A 36 8.28 -4.80 -10.83
C GLU A 36 9.58 -4.14 -11.32
N HIS A 37 9.84 -2.88 -10.96
CA HIS A 37 11.04 -2.19 -11.39
C HIS A 37 12.30 -2.93 -10.89
N PRO A 38 13.22 -3.34 -11.80
CA PRO A 38 14.29 -4.29 -11.50
C PRO A 38 15.36 -3.77 -10.53
N GLY A 39 15.42 -2.45 -10.30
CA GLY A 39 16.35 -1.82 -9.38
C GLY A 39 16.99 -0.56 -9.96
N GLY A 40 17.75 0.13 -9.10
CA GLY A 40 18.30 1.46 -9.41
C GLY A 40 17.35 2.60 -9.04
N PRO A 41 17.75 3.86 -9.33
CA PRO A 41 16.94 5.03 -9.02
C PRO A 41 15.69 5.10 -9.90
N LEU A 42 14.52 5.33 -9.27
CA LEU A 42 13.24 5.52 -9.95
C LEU A 42 12.51 6.74 -9.37
N LEU A 43 12.05 7.64 -10.23
CA LEU A 43 11.16 8.76 -9.87
C LEU A 43 9.76 8.47 -10.37
N VAL A 44 8.78 8.45 -9.46
CA VAL A 44 7.36 8.24 -9.79
C VAL A 44 6.59 9.53 -9.59
N LEU A 45 6.05 10.09 -10.68
CA LEU A 45 5.17 11.25 -10.64
C LEU A 45 3.73 10.76 -10.44
N ALA A 46 3.05 11.30 -9.43
CA ALA A 46 1.73 10.82 -9.06
C ALA A 46 0.84 11.94 -8.51
N GLY A 47 -0.46 11.89 -8.78
CA GLY A 47 -1.46 12.82 -8.24
C GLY A 47 -1.96 12.44 -6.84
N PRO A 48 -2.77 13.29 -6.17
CA PRO A 48 -3.46 12.93 -4.94
C PRO A 48 -4.34 11.68 -5.14
N GLY A 49 -4.40 10.79 -4.14
CA GLY A 49 -5.29 9.62 -4.17
C GLY A 49 -4.87 8.45 -5.08
N THR A 50 -3.75 8.54 -5.81
CA THR A 50 -3.30 7.49 -6.75
C THR A 50 -2.62 6.27 -6.09
N GLY A 51 -2.82 6.07 -4.78
CA GLY A 51 -2.28 4.91 -4.08
C GLY A 51 -0.76 4.90 -3.83
N LYS A 52 -0.06 6.05 -3.81
CA LYS A 52 1.41 6.10 -3.60
C LYS A 52 1.90 5.27 -2.42
N THR A 53 1.20 5.38 -1.29
CA THR A 53 1.51 4.63 -0.06
C THR A 53 1.42 3.13 -0.31
N THR A 54 0.34 2.67 -0.95
CA THR A 54 0.14 1.27 -1.33
C THR A 54 1.24 0.80 -2.27
N THR A 55 1.59 1.59 -3.28
CA THR A 55 2.68 1.27 -4.21
C THR A 55 4.01 1.10 -3.49
N VAL A 56 4.34 1.97 -2.53
CA VAL A 56 5.57 1.84 -1.72
C VAL A 56 5.55 0.55 -0.89
N VAL A 57 4.44 0.23 -0.23
CA VAL A 57 4.31 -0.99 0.59
C VAL A 57 4.47 -2.24 -0.27
N GLU A 58 3.80 -2.31 -1.42
CA GLU A 58 3.91 -3.45 -2.34
C GLU A 58 5.31 -3.56 -2.95
N THR A 59 5.98 -2.43 -3.25
CA THR A 59 7.37 -2.44 -3.74
C THR A 59 8.32 -3.04 -2.71
N VAL A 60 8.17 -2.66 -1.43
CA VAL A 60 8.99 -3.23 -0.35
C VAL A 60 8.69 -4.72 -0.15
N ALA A 61 7.42 -5.09 -0.12
CA ALA A 61 7.01 -6.49 0.03
C ALA A 61 7.56 -7.36 -1.11
N GLU A 62 7.50 -6.88 -2.36
CA GLU A 62 8.02 -7.59 -3.52
C GLU A 62 9.54 -7.74 -3.48
N ARG A 63 10.27 -6.69 -3.10
CA ARG A 63 11.74 -6.77 -2.94
C ARG A 63 12.15 -7.80 -1.90
N ILE A 64 11.44 -7.84 -0.77
CA ILE A 64 11.69 -8.84 0.29
C ILE A 64 11.34 -10.25 -0.22
N ARG A 65 10.21 -10.40 -0.93
CA ARG A 65 9.81 -11.68 -1.57
C ARG A 65 10.88 -12.18 -2.55
N LEU A 66 11.54 -11.27 -3.26
CA LEU A 66 12.64 -11.57 -4.18
C LEU A 66 14.00 -11.79 -3.48
N GLY A 67 14.04 -11.77 -2.14
CA GLY A 67 15.22 -12.11 -1.35
C GLY A 67 16.00 -10.93 -0.77
N THR A 68 15.47 -9.70 -0.85
CA THR A 68 16.07 -8.55 -0.17
C THR A 68 15.92 -8.71 1.34
N ASP A 69 17.03 -8.63 2.07
CA ASP A 69 17.03 -8.57 3.54
C ASP A 69 16.26 -7.32 4.02
N PRO A 70 15.19 -7.47 4.82
CA PRO A 70 14.41 -6.34 5.35
C PRO A 70 15.26 -5.28 6.08
N GLU A 71 16.35 -5.69 6.75
CA GLU A 71 17.26 -4.76 7.46
C GLU A 71 18.03 -3.84 6.50
N ARG A 72 18.01 -4.13 5.19
CA ARG A 72 18.62 -3.30 4.15
C ARG A 72 17.63 -2.34 3.49
N VAL A 73 16.39 -2.26 3.96
CA VAL A 73 15.35 -1.40 3.40
C VAL A 73 15.12 -0.18 4.29
N LEU A 74 15.35 1.01 3.73
CA LEU A 74 15.00 2.29 4.37
C LEU A 74 13.82 2.95 3.64
N VAL A 75 12.75 3.24 4.38
CA VAL A 75 11.58 3.98 3.87
C VAL A 75 11.44 5.29 4.64
N LEU A 76 11.40 6.41 3.91
CA LEU A 76 11.28 7.75 4.48
C LEU A 76 9.95 8.38 4.08
N THR A 77 9.34 9.14 5.00
CA THR A 77 8.10 9.90 4.76
C THR A 77 8.07 11.16 5.63
N PHE A 78 7.21 12.11 5.27
CA PHE A 78 7.01 13.31 6.05
C PHE A 78 6.16 13.04 7.30
N GLY A 79 6.78 13.23 8.47
CA GLY A 79 6.11 13.22 9.77
C GLY A 79 6.03 11.84 10.43
N ARG A 80 6.11 11.84 11.77
CA ARG A 80 6.13 10.64 12.61
C ARG A 80 4.90 9.75 12.42
N ARG A 81 3.71 10.36 12.31
CA ARG A 81 2.45 9.62 12.15
C ARG A 81 2.40 8.84 10.83
N ALA A 82 2.91 9.42 9.74
CA ALA A 82 2.97 8.73 8.46
C ALA A 82 3.96 7.56 8.51
N ALA A 83 5.11 7.74 9.18
CA ALA A 83 6.11 6.70 9.34
C ALA A 83 5.54 5.49 10.12
N VAL A 84 4.83 5.74 11.22
CA VAL A 84 4.15 4.68 11.99
C VAL A 84 3.15 3.92 11.12
N ARG A 85 2.28 4.62 10.38
CA ARG A 85 1.31 3.95 9.50
C ARG A 85 1.98 3.13 8.40
N LEU A 86 3.04 3.64 7.78
CA LEU A 86 3.78 2.90 6.75
C LEU A 86 4.42 1.63 7.33
N ARG A 87 5.05 1.73 8.50
CA ARG A 87 5.60 0.58 9.22
C ARG A 87 4.51 -0.47 9.49
N ASP A 88 3.38 -0.05 10.05
CA ASP A 88 2.30 -0.98 10.43
C ASP A 88 1.68 -1.64 9.19
N ALA A 89 1.48 -0.88 8.11
CA ALA A 89 1.01 -1.41 6.83
C ALA A 89 1.99 -2.43 6.21
N MET A 90 3.30 -2.14 6.25
CA MET A 90 4.34 -3.08 5.78
C MET A 90 4.37 -4.35 6.62
N ALA A 91 4.34 -4.24 7.95
CA ALA A 91 4.32 -5.39 8.86
C ALA A 91 3.10 -6.29 8.59
N ALA A 92 1.91 -5.70 8.48
CA ALA A 92 0.69 -6.44 8.16
C ALA A 92 0.75 -7.12 6.78
N ARG A 93 1.31 -6.44 5.77
CA ARG A 93 1.45 -7.00 4.41
C ARG A 93 2.45 -8.16 4.36
N LEU A 94 3.57 -8.06 5.05
CA LEU A 94 4.59 -9.11 5.13
C LEU A 94 4.08 -10.33 5.89
N ALA A 95 3.36 -10.15 7.00
CA ALA A 95 2.74 -11.24 7.73
C ALA A 95 1.76 -12.05 6.87
N ARG A 96 0.94 -11.37 6.06
CA ARG A 96 0.04 -12.03 5.09
C ARG A 96 0.79 -12.75 3.98
N ALA A 97 1.91 -12.20 3.50
CA ALA A 97 2.73 -12.86 2.48
C ALA A 97 3.32 -14.18 2.99
N ALA A 98 3.81 -14.18 4.24
CA ALA A 98 4.34 -15.36 4.90
C ALA A 98 3.26 -16.44 5.13
N ALA A 99 2.01 -16.05 5.44
CA ALA A 99 0.91 -16.99 5.63
C ALA A 99 0.37 -17.61 4.33
N ALA A 100 0.72 -17.05 3.16
CA ALA A 100 0.28 -17.53 1.85
C ALA A 100 1.31 -18.46 1.16
N THR A 101 2.42 -18.77 1.84
CA THR A 101 3.49 -19.66 1.39
C THR A 101 3.44 -20.96 2.17
#